data_AF-A0AAV6MRI5-F1
#
_entry.id   AF-A0AAV6MRI5-F1
#
_cell.length_a   1.000
_cell.length_b   1.000
_cell.length_c   1.000
_cell.angle_alpha   90.00
_cell.angle_beta   90.00
_cell.angle_gamma   90.00
#
_symmetry.space_group_name_H-M   'P 1'
#
loop_
_entity.id
_entity.type
_entity.pdbx_description
1 polymer ?
#
loop_
_entity_poly.entity_id
_entity_poly.type
_entity_poly.pdbx_seq_one_letter_code
_entity_poly.pdbx_strand_id
1 'polypeptide(L)'
;MAKASSSFFQTLKRYIKKPWEITGPCADPEYKLAVPSAIEYRVFCPATTKEKAIVPTSNPETVFDIKYYTRDQRRNRPPIRRTILKKPDVEKMMKETKSSMVRCALGNVLSSLYSSTLPVFVNLRVGFLDIVVCTPSLYLKTRHGIWRQ
;
A
#
# COMPACT_ATOMS: atom_id res chain seq x y z
N MET A 1 -47.04 14.49 -42.35
CA MET A 1 -45.65 15.00 -42.34
C MET A 1 -45.19 15.13 -40.88
N ALA A 2 -44.45 14.15 -40.33
CA ALA A 2 -43.99 14.15 -38.92
C ALA A 2 -42.51 13.73 -38.75
N LYS A 3 -41.82 13.42 -39.85
CA LYS A 3 -40.41 13.00 -39.85
C LYS A 3 -39.40 14.17 -39.85
N ALA A 4 -39.85 15.39 -40.13
CA ALA A 4 -38.97 16.56 -40.22
C ALA A 4 -38.70 17.23 -38.87
N SER A 5 -39.58 17.08 -37.87
CA SER A 5 -39.36 17.66 -36.53
C SER A 5 -38.44 16.81 -35.66
N SER A 6 -38.47 15.48 -35.81
CA SER A 6 -37.61 14.57 -35.04
C SER A 6 -36.11 14.73 -35.39
N SER A 7 -35.78 15.12 -36.63
CA SER A 7 -34.40 15.37 -37.04
C SER A 7 -33.81 16.61 -36.38
N PHE A 8 -34.58 17.70 -36.22
CA PHE A 8 -34.14 18.92 -35.52
C PHE A 8 -33.89 18.69 -34.01
N PHE A 9 -34.76 17.93 -33.33
CA PHE A 9 -34.52 17.55 -31.94
C PHE A 9 -33.32 16.62 -31.76
N GLN A 10 -33.01 15.79 -32.77
CA GLN A 10 -31.77 14.99 -32.78
C GLN A 10 -30.52 15.86 -32.94
N THR A 11 -30.58 16.96 -33.69
CA THR A 11 -29.47 17.93 -33.79
C THR A 11 -29.25 18.71 -32.50
N LEU A 12 -30.32 19.15 -31.82
CA LEU A 12 -30.22 19.89 -30.56
C LEU A 12 -29.65 19.05 -29.41
N LYS A 13 -29.99 17.76 -29.34
CA LYS A 13 -29.41 16.82 -28.36
C LYS A 13 -27.89 16.66 -28.47
N ARG A 14 -27.27 16.99 -29.62
CA ARG A 14 -25.81 16.95 -29.79
C ARG A 14 -25.09 18.11 -29.09
N TYR A 15 -25.80 19.20 -28.79
CA TYR A 15 -25.24 20.38 -28.10
C TYR A 15 -25.44 20.34 -26.58
N ILE A 16 -26.24 19.39 -26.09
CA ILE A 16 -26.44 19.16 -24.65
C ILE A 16 -25.28 18.28 -24.19
N LYS A 17 -24.38 18.85 -23.38
CA LYS A 17 -23.32 18.10 -22.70
C LYS A 17 -23.92 16.95 -21.90
N LYS A 18 -23.17 15.88 -21.69
CA LYS A 18 -23.67 14.78 -20.85
C LYS A 18 -23.91 15.35 -19.43
N PRO A 19 -24.96 14.93 -18.73
CA PRO A 19 -25.36 15.57 -17.47
C PRO A 19 -24.25 15.52 -16.39
N TRP A 20 -23.37 14.51 -16.44
CA TRP A 20 -22.21 14.36 -15.55
C TRP A 20 -20.95 15.15 -15.97
N GLU A 21 -21.00 15.88 -17.09
CA GLU A 21 -19.96 16.82 -17.54
C GLU A 21 -20.28 18.27 -17.11
N ILE A 22 -21.41 18.48 -16.44
CA ILE A 22 -21.86 19.81 -15.96
C ILE A 22 -21.33 20.07 -14.54
N THR A 23 -21.33 19.05 -13.67
CA THR A 23 -20.88 19.16 -12.28
C THR A 23 -20.09 17.91 -11.86
N GLY A 24 -19.12 18.10 -10.96
CA GLY A 24 -18.27 17.03 -10.43
C GLY A 24 -16.88 16.96 -11.08
N PRO A 25 -16.05 15.97 -10.69
CA PRO A 25 -14.65 15.88 -11.13
C PRO A 25 -14.48 15.83 -12.66
N CYS A 26 -15.44 15.22 -13.37
CA CYS A 26 -15.42 15.13 -14.83
C CYS A 26 -15.70 16.47 -15.55
N ALA A 27 -16.08 17.52 -14.81
CA ALA A 27 -16.29 18.87 -15.35
C ALA A 27 -15.03 19.76 -15.21
N ASP A 28 -14.05 19.35 -14.42
CA ASP A 28 -12.82 20.12 -14.19
C ASP A 28 -11.87 20.01 -15.39
N PRO A 29 -11.22 21.11 -15.82
CA PRO A 29 -10.30 21.09 -16.98
C PRO A 29 -9.03 20.27 -16.72
N GLU A 30 -8.69 20.00 -15.47
CA GLU A 30 -7.54 19.19 -15.08
C GLU A 30 -7.84 17.68 -15.09
N TYR A 31 -9.12 17.30 -15.16
CA TYR A 31 -9.54 15.91 -15.13
C TYR A 31 -9.15 15.19 -16.41
N LYS A 32 -8.32 14.15 -16.27
CA LYS A 32 -7.93 13.25 -17.35
C LYS A 32 -8.51 11.87 -17.11
N LEU A 33 -8.98 11.24 -18.20
CA LEU A 33 -9.41 9.85 -18.14
C LEU A 33 -8.22 8.95 -17.82
N ALA A 34 -8.43 8.01 -16.89
CA ALA A 34 -7.39 7.09 -16.43
C ALA A 34 -7.04 5.98 -17.45
N VAL A 35 -7.63 5.98 -18.63
CA VAL A 35 -7.39 4.97 -19.67
C VAL A 35 -6.26 5.46 -20.57
N PRO A 36 -5.01 5.00 -20.37
CA PRO A 36 -3.92 5.38 -21.25
C PRO A 36 -4.13 4.77 -22.65
N SER A 37 -3.58 5.42 -23.67
CA SER A 37 -3.56 4.83 -25.00
C SER A 37 -2.69 3.56 -25.00
N ALA A 38 -3.05 2.58 -25.83
CA ALA A 38 -2.30 1.33 -25.92
C ALA A 38 -0.83 1.54 -26.36
N ILE A 39 -0.58 2.61 -27.12
CA ILE A 39 0.75 3.00 -27.59
C ILE A 39 1.59 3.55 -26.44
N GLU A 40 1.00 4.28 -25.49
CA GLU A 40 1.73 4.96 -24.40
C GLU A 40 2.05 4.05 -23.21
N TYR A 41 1.13 3.19 -22.79
CA TYR A 41 1.26 2.46 -21.52
C TYR A 41 2.35 1.37 -21.52
N ARG A 42 2.54 0.69 -22.67
CA ARG A 42 3.38 -0.50 -22.77
C ARG A 42 4.01 -0.63 -24.15
N VAL A 43 4.80 0.39 -24.49
CA VAL A 43 5.56 0.48 -25.75
C VAL A 43 6.38 -0.80 -26.00
N PHE A 44 6.95 -1.37 -24.94
CA PHE A 44 7.71 -2.61 -25.00
C PHE A 44 7.00 -3.73 -24.23
N CYS A 45 6.99 -4.92 -24.82
CA CYS A 45 6.62 -6.14 -24.10
C CYS A 45 7.61 -6.35 -22.93
N PRO A 46 7.17 -6.83 -21.75
CA PRO A 46 8.05 -7.07 -20.60
C PRO A 46 9.11 -8.12 -20.88
N ALA A 47 8.86 -9.02 -21.85
CA ALA A 47 9.83 -10.01 -22.30
C ALA A 47 10.85 -9.41 -23.28
N THR A 48 10.62 -8.20 -23.80
CA THR A 48 11.43 -7.55 -24.83
C THR A 48 11.92 -6.21 -24.31
N THR A 49 12.72 -6.24 -23.23
CA THR A 49 13.38 -5.04 -22.72
C THR A 49 14.56 -4.67 -23.60
N LYS A 50 14.76 -3.37 -23.86
CA LYS A 50 15.93 -2.86 -24.59
C LYS A 50 17.22 -3.01 -23.78
N GLU A 51 17.09 -2.96 -22.47
CA GLU A 51 18.21 -2.98 -21.54
C GLU A 51 18.35 -4.35 -20.91
N LYS A 52 19.61 -4.71 -20.62
CA LYS A 52 19.96 -5.91 -19.86
C LYS A 52 19.98 -5.54 -18.38
N ALA A 53 19.01 -6.04 -17.62
CA ALA A 53 18.99 -5.84 -16.17
C ALA A 53 20.10 -6.67 -15.50
N ILE A 54 20.96 -6.00 -14.72
CA ILE A 54 21.93 -6.65 -13.83
C ILE A 54 21.37 -6.54 -12.40
N VAL A 55 20.80 -7.62 -11.90
CA VAL A 55 20.24 -7.66 -10.53
C VAL A 55 21.34 -8.12 -9.56
N PRO A 56 21.79 -7.27 -8.63
CA PRO A 56 22.82 -7.66 -7.66
C PRO A 56 22.25 -8.69 -6.68
N THR A 57 22.98 -9.78 -6.47
CA THR A 57 22.57 -10.88 -5.57
C THR A 57 23.21 -10.79 -4.20
N SER A 58 24.44 -10.28 -4.12
CA SER A 58 25.23 -10.20 -2.89
C SER A 58 25.91 -8.84 -2.76
N ASN A 59 26.11 -8.40 -1.52
CA ASN A 59 26.89 -7.20 -1.23
C ASN A 59 28.37 -7.42 -1.61
N PRO A 60 29.05 -6.41 -2.17
CA PRO A 60 30.42 -6.55 -2.69
C PRO A 60 31.42 -6.98 -1.62
N GLU A 61 31.24 -6.52 -0.37
CA GLU A 61 32.06 -6.91 0.78
C GLU A 61 32.06 -8.41 1.02
N THR A 62 30.93 -9.06 0.71
CA THR A 62 30.70 -10.47 1.01
C THR A 62 30.98 -11.42 -0.15
N VAL A 63 31.36 -10.88 -1.30
CA VAL A 63 31.74 -11.66 -2.49
C VAL A 63 33.11 -12.31 -2.27
N PHE A 64 34.05 -11.55 -1.71
CA PHE A 64 35.40 -12.04 -1.44
C PHE A 64 35.58 -12.54 0.00
N ASP A 65 34.95 -11.90 0.99
CA ASP A 65 34.90 -12.44 2.37
C ASP A 65 33.72 -13.38 2.56
N ILE A 66 33.94 -14.65 2.20
CA ILE A 66 32.90 -15.69 2.15
C ILE A 66 32.62 -16.37 3.49
N LYS A 67 33.14 -15.84 4.61
CA LYS A 67 32.92 -16.44 5.93
C LYS A 67 31.43 -16.47 6.27
N TYR A 68 30.88 -17.67 6.35
CA TYR A 68 29.44 -17.85 6.57
C TYR A 68 29.03 -17.69 8.04
N TYR A 69 29.85 -18.14 8.99
CA TYR A 69 29.47 -18.21 10.41
C TYR A 69 29.24 -16.83 11.04
N THR A 70 29.91 -15.78 10.57
CA THR A 70 29.69 -14.39 11.02
C THR A 70 28.37 -13.82 10.50
N ARG A 71 27.90 -14.30 9.34
CA ARG A 71 26.69 -13.84 8.66
C ARG A 71 25.44 -14.63 9.05
N ASP A 72 25.60 -15.82 9.63
CA ASP A 72 24.50 -16.72 9.99
C ASP A 72 23.66 -16.18 11.15
N GLN A 73 22.66 -15.36 10.82
CA GLN A 73 21.69 -14.83 11.79
C GLN A 73 20.73 -15.90 12.32
N ARG A 74 20.53 -17.01 11.60
CA ARG A 74 19.55 -18.04 11.98
C ARG A 74 20.03 -18.83 13.19
N ARG A 75 21.33 -19.15 13.23
CA ARG A 75 21.94 -19.91 14.33
C ARG A 75 22.50 -18.99 15.42
N ASN A 76 22.84 -17.74 15.09
CA ASN A 76 23.31 -16.74 16.06
C ASN A 76 22.17 -16.16 16.90
N ARG A 77 21.35 -17.04 17.47
CA ARG A 77 20.35 -16.69 18.48
C ARG A 77 20.85 -17.16 19.84
N PRO A 78 20.63 -16.39 20.92
CA PRO A 78 21.03 -16.83 22.24
C PRO A 78 20.33 -18.16 22.59
N PRO A 79 21.01 -19.07 23.30
CA PRO A 79 20.43 -20.33 23.68
C PRO A 79 19.24 -20.12 24.63
N ILE A 80 18.23 -20.98 24.53
CA ILE A 80 17.04 -20.93 25.38
C ILE A 80 17.46 -21.21 26.83
N ARG A 81 17.33 -20.21 27.70
CA ARG A 81 17.54 -20.37 29.15
C ARG A 81 16.20 -20.66 29.81
N ARG A 82 16.07 -21.81 30.46
CA ARG A 82 14.89 -22.21 31.24
C ARG A 82 15.23 -22.16 32.71
N THR A 83 14.51 -21.35 33.47
CA THR A 83 14.63 -21.28 34.94
C THR A 83 13.31 -21.71 35.56
N ILE A 84 13.37 -22.49 36.64
CA ILE A 84 12.20 -22.92 37.41
C ILE A 84 12.07 -21.95 38.56
N LEU A 85 10.96 -21.20 38.61
CA LEU A 85 10.64 -20.33 39.75
C LEU A 85 9.83 -21.12 40.77
N LYS A 86 10.28 -21.10 42.03
CA LYS A 86 9.50 -21.66 43.15
C LYS A 86 8.70 -20.56 43.82
N LYS A 87 7.74 -20.95 44.67
CA LYS A 87 6.95 -20.04 45.50
C LYS A 87 7.77 -18.92 46.21
N PRO A 88 8.92 -19.20 46.88
CA PRO A 88 9.70 -18.15 47.53
C PRO A 88 10.25 -17.09 46.57
N ASP A 89 10.62 -17.47 45.34
CA ASP A 89 11.15 -16.54 44.34
C ASP A 89 10.06 -15.58 43.86
N VAL A 90 8.84 -16.08 43.71
CA VAL A 90 7.67 -15.29 43.31
C VAL A 90 7.29 -14.29 44.40
N GLU A 91 7.25 -14.72 45.67
CA GLU A 91 6.95 -13.83 46.81
C GLU A 91 7.98 -12.70 46.95
N LYS A 92 9.25 -12.98 46.66
CA LYS A 92 10.31 -11.97 46.61
C LYS A 92 10.08 -10.97 45.47
N MET A 93 9.80 -11.45 44.25
CA MET A 93 9.54 -10.56 43.10
C MET A 93 8.31 -9.67 43.33
N MET A 94 7.26 -10.17 44.00
CA MET A 94 6.07 -9.36 44.31
C MET A 94 6.35 -8.23 45.31
N LYS A 95 7.27 -8.45 46.26
CA LYS A 95 7.71 -7.40 47.20
C LYS A 95 8.59 -6.34 46.52
N GLU A 96 9.33 -6.74 45.48
CA GLU A 96 10.28 -5.88 44.76
C GLU A 96 9.65 -5.12 43.58
N THR A 97 8.60 -5.66 42.96
CA THR A 97 7.99 -5.08 41.75
C THR A 97 7.16 -3.85 42.09
N LYS A 98 7.53 -2.69 41.53
CA LYS A 98 6.70 -1.47 41.52
C LYS A 98 5.97 -1.36 40.19
N SER A 99 4.72 -0.86 40.23
CA SER A 99 3.79 -0.72 39.10
C SER A 99 4.48 -0.23 37.82
N SER A 100 4.51 -1.07 36.79
CA SER A 100 4.88 -0.70 35.43
C SER A 100 3.61 -0.61 34.57
N MET A 101 3.15 0.61 34.31
CA MET A 101 2.04 0.82 33.39
C MET A 101 2.51 0.50 31.96
N VAL A 102 1.92 -0.53 31.35
CA VAL A 102 2.15 -0.85 29.94
C VAL A 102 1.52 0.26 29.11
N ARG A 103 2.29 0.88 28.21
CA ARG A 103 1.75 1.86 27.26
C ARG A 103 0.70 1.18 26.39
N CYS A 104 -0.56 1.51 26.62
CA CYS A 104 -1.61 1.24 25.66
C CYS A 104 -1.35 2.10 24.42
N ALA A 105 -1.19 1.48 23.26
CA ALA A 105 -1.23 2.19 22.00
C ALA A 105 -2.67 2.70 21.78
N LEU A 106 -2.97 3.87 22.34
CA LEU A 106 -4.16 4.63 21.98
C LEU A 106 -3.96 5.04 20.52
N GLY A 107 -4.77 4.48 19.62
CA GLY A 107 -4.78 4.88 18.22
C GLY A 107 -4.95 6.39 18.12
N ASN A 108 -4.17 7.03 17.25
CA ASN A 108 -4.23 8.46 17.04
C ASN A 108 -5.67 8.87 16.67
N VAL A 109 -6.29 9.72 17.48
CA VAL A 109 -7.53 10.42 17.10
C VAL A 109 -7.13 11.51 16.10
N LEU A 110 -7.07 11.15 14.82
CA LEU A 110 -6.90 12.12 13.74
C LEU A 110 -8.25 12.80 13.53
N SER A 111 -8.36 14.05 13.98
CA SER A 111 -9.36 14.97 13.44
C SER A 111 -9.02 15.18 11.95
N SER A 112 -9.93 14.75 11.09
CA SER A 112 -9.77 14.91 9.65
C SER A 112 -9.92 16.39 9.27
N LEU A 113 -8.83 17.15 9.28
CA LEU A 113 -8.73 18.36 8.49
C LEU A 113 -8.49 17.94 7.04
N TYR A 114 -9.58 17.90 6.28
CA TYR A 114 -9.53 17.84 4.82
C TYR A 114 -8.74 19.07 4.36
N SER A 115 -7.64 18.86 3.61
CA SER A 115 -6.84 19.90 2.96
C SER A 115 -5.66 20.53 3.72
N SER A 116 -4.81 19.77 4.43
CA SER A 116 -3.52 20.32 4.92
C SER A 116 -2.29 19.42 4.82
N THR A 117 -2.39 18.25 4.18
CA THR A 117 -1.20 17.55 3.67
C THR A 117 -1.20 17.66 2.16
N LEU A 118 -0.10 18.19 1.61
CA LEU A 118 0.14 18.36 0.18
C LEU A 118 -0.31 17.11 -0.61
N PRO A 119 -0.93 17.25 -1.79
CA PRO A 119 -1.34 16.09 -2.57
C PRO A 119 -0.12 15.32 -3.07
N VAL A 120 0.35 14.36 -2.27
CA VAL A 120 1.36 13.39 -2.67
C VAL A 120 0.62 12.26 -3.37
N PHE A 121 0.67 12.25 -4.70
CA PHE A 121 0.25 11.10 -5.51
C PHE A 121 1.15 9.91 -5.20
N VAL A 122 0.66 8.94 -4.42
CA VAL A 122 1.33 7.66 -4.19
C VAL A 122 0.61 6.58 -5.00
N ASN A 123 1.23 6.15 -6.10
CA ASN A 123 0.75 5.00 -6.87
C ASN A 123 1.17 3.70 -6.18
N LEU A 124 0.20 2.97 -5.59
CA LEU A 124 0.41 1.63 -5.04
C LEU A 124 -0.19 0.59 -6.01
N ARG A 125 0.68 -0.18 -6.67
CA ARG A 125 0.29 -1.29 -7.57
C ARG A 125 0.13 -2.57 -6.77
N VAL A 126 -1.10 -3.10 -6.68
CA VAL A 126 -1.36 -4.48 -6.19
C VAL A 126 -2.15 -5.22 -7.27
N GLY A 127 -1.44 -5.94 -8.14
CA GLY A 127 -2.08 -6.79 -9.16
C GLY A 127 -2.80 -6.04 -10.29
N PHE A 128 -3.73 -6.73 -10.96
CA PHE A 128 -4.39 -6.35 -12.23
C PHE A 128 -5.60 -5.39 -12.05
N LEU A 129 -5.66 -4.69 -10.93
CA LEU A 129 -6.70 -3.70 -10.61
C LEU A 129 -5.99 -2.43 -10.11
N ASP A 130 -5.94 -1.40 -10.95
CA ASP A 130 -5.52 -0.07 -10.53
C ASP A 130 -6.70 0.57 -9.78
N ILE A 131 -6.71 0.44 -8.45
CA ILE A 131 -7.67 1.12 -7.59
C ILE A 131 -7.02 2.42 -7.11
N VAL A 132 -7.50 3.56 -7.61
CA VAL A 132 -7.23 4.86 -6.97
C VAL A 132 -8.06 4.91 -5.70
N VAL A 133 -7.50 4.42 -4.60
CA VAL A 133 -8.12 4.61 -3.30
C VAL A 133 -7.61 5.92 -2.73
N CYS A 134 -8.51 6.90 -2.65
CA CYS A 134 -8.36 7.96 -1.64
C CYS A 134 -8.68 7.30 -0.29
N THR A 135 -7.76 6.51 0.26
CA THR A 135 -7.96 5.87 1.57
C THR A 135 -7.72 6.90 2.66
N PRO A 136 -8.70 7.21 3.53
CA PRO A 136 -8.35 7.41 4.93
C PRO A 136 -7.81 6.05 5.41
N SER A 137 -6.61 6.06 5.98
CA SER A 137 -5.91 4.90 6.55
C SER A 137 -6.85 3.86 7.20
N LEU A 138 -7.22 2.80 6.47
CA LEU A 138 -7.91 1.63 7.01
C LEU A 138 -6.87 0.60 7.42
N TYR A 139 -6.62 0.53 8.72
CA TYR A 139 -5.89 -0.56 9.37
C TYR A 139 -6.77 -1.82 9.35
N LEU A 140 -6.60 -2.67 8.34
CA LEU A 140 -7.16 -4.03 8.36
C LEU A 140 -6.20 -4.95 9.11
N LYS A 141 -6.48 -5.16 10.40
CA LYS A 141 -5.87 -6.21 11.21
C LYS A 141 -6.59 -7.53 10.91
N THR A 142 -6.06 -8.32 9.98
CA THR A 142 -6.55 -9.69 9.77
C THR A 142 -6.11 -10.60 10.92
N ARG A 143 -7.10 -11.08 11.68
CA ARG A 143 -6.98 -12.26 12.53
C ARG A 143 -6.91 -13.51 11.65
N HIS A 144 -6.19 -14.50 12.16
CA HIS A 144 -6.07 -15.89 11.71
C HIS A 144 -5.00 -16.19 10.66
N GLY A 145 -3.98 -16.91 11.12
CA GLY A 145 -3.00 -17.56 10.25
C GLY A 145 -3.48 -18.91 9.73
N ILE A 146 -2.67 -19.49 8.85
CA ILE A 146 -2.25 -20.91 8.77
C ILE A 146 -1.62 -21.19 7.38
N TRP A 147 -0.31 -21.46 7.41
CA TRP A 147 0.50 -22.46 6.68
C TRP A 147 0.88 -22.44 5.17
N ARG A 148 2.15 -22.87 5.00
CA ARG A 148 2.94 -23.43 3.87
C ARG A 148 3.67 -22.42 2.98
N GLN A 149 4.95 -22.62 2.65
CA GLN A 149 5.77 -23.85 2.60
C GLN A 149 6.66 -24.10 3.81
#